data_AF-A0A848VU94-F1
#
_entry.id   AF-A0A848VU94-F1
#
_cell.length_a   1.000
_cell.length_b   1.000
_cell.length_c   1.000
_cell.angle_alpha   90.00
_cell.angle_beta   90.00
_cell.angle_gamma   90.00
#
_symmetry.space_group_name_H-M   'P 1'
#
loop_
_entity.id
_entity.type
_entity.pdbx_description
1 polymer ?
#
loop_
_entity_poly.entity_id
_entity_poly.type
_entity_poly.pdbx_seq_one_letter_code
_entity_poly.pdbx_strand_id
1 'polypeptide(L)'
;MTQPYFFGYGSLVNRKTHEYARAHPAQITGWRRAWRHVEGRQVAFLTAVPSPGGLLDGLVAEVPGADWAALDLRERHYLRITAESVEHSLEDEADIQIYHAPEELHRPASVLHPILLSYIDVVVQGYLAEFGPQGVRNFFATTDGWDAPILNDRAKPVYSRHQELTPEEAALVDHHLRALRVTFA
;
A
#
# COMPACT_ATOMS: atom_id res chain seq x y z
N MET A 1 -21.42 -19.09 -6.66
CA MET A 1 -21.35 -18.15 -5.52
C MET A 1 -20.08 -17.35 -5.72
N THR A 2 -20.19 -16.04 -5.80
CA THR A 2 -19.04 -15.14 -5.96
C THR A 2 -18.20 -15.19 -4.67
N GLN A 3 -16.90 -15.38 -4.81
CA GLN A 3 -16.00 -15.41 -3.65
C GLN A 3 -15.54 -13.99 -3.32
N PRO A 4 -15.47 -13.60 -2.03
CA PRO A 4 -15.01 -12.29 -1.63
C PRO A 4 -13.48 -12.20 -1.66
N TYR A 5 -12.99 -11.12 -2.24
CA TYR A 5 -11.57 -10.76 -2.32
C TYR A 5 -11.38 -9.32 -1.88
N PHE A 6 -10.17 -8.96 -1.47
CA PHE A 6 -9.77 -7.56 -1.36
C PHE A 6 -8.63 -7.25 -2.32
N PHE A 7 -8.54 -6.00 -2.77
CA PHE A 7 -7.43 -5.43 -3.50
C PHE A 7 -6.52 -4.64 -2.55
N GLY A 8 -5.33 -5.16 -2.30
CA GLY A 8 -4.28 -4.51 -1.51
C GLY A 8 -3.31 -3.73 -2.38
N TYR A 9 -3.01 -2.49 -2.03
CA TYR A 9 -2.04 -1.64 -2.72
C TYR A 9 -0.95 -1.08 -1.79
N GLY A 10 -0.94 -1.48 -0.52
CA GLY A 10 0.04 -1.03 0.47
C GLY A 10 0.84 -2.21 1.01
N SER A 11 0.97 -2.29 2.33
CA SER A 11 1.63 -3.44 2.97
C SER A 11 0.95 -4.77 2.69
N LEU A 12 -0.34 -4.76 2.34
CA LEU A 12 -1.09 -5.93 1.90
C LEU A 12 -0.58 -6.55 0.59
N VAL A 13 0.28 -5.86 -0.18
CA VAL A 13 0.99 -6.50 -1.32
C VAL A 13 2.09 -7.43 -0.81
N ASN A 14 2.65 -7.16 0.37
CA ASN A 14 3.64 -8.04 0.98
C ASN A 14 2.93 -9.18 1.72
N ARG A 15 2.95 -10.37 1.12
CA ARG A 15 2.35 -11.59 1.68
C ARG A 15 2.92 -11.99 3.05
N LYS A 16 4.11 -11.50 3.44
CA LYS A 16 4.66 -11.72 4.79
C LYS A 16 3.89 -10.97 5.88
N THR A 17 2.97 -10.09 5.52
CA THR A 17 2.20 -9.27 6.47
C THR A 17 0.80 -9.82 6.77
N HIS A 18 0.42 -10.97 6.19
CA HIS A 18 -0.90 -11.59 6.35
C HIS A 18 -0.86 -13.08 5.97
N GLU A 19 -1.96 -13.80 6.20
CA GLU A 19 -2.04 -15.26 5.97
C GLU A 19 -2.98 -15.65 4.82
N TYR A 20 -3.49 -14.67 4.05
CA TYR A 20 -4.35 -14.94 2.88
C TYR A 20 -3.61 -15.74 1.80
N ALA A 21 -3.96 -17.02 1.66
CA ALA A 21 -3.23 -17.98 0.83
C ALA A 21 -3.45 -17.76 -0.68
N ARG A 22 -4.69 -17.49 -1.10
CA ARG A 22 -5.05 -17.27 -2.51
C ARG A 22 -4.89 -15.80 -2.87
N ALA A 23 -3.65 -15.47 -3.22
CA ALA A 23 -3.20 -14.12 -3.52
C ALA A 23 -2.59 -14.06 -4.94
N HIS A 24 -3.00 -13.08 -5.73
CA HIS A 24 -2.57 -12.91 -7.13
C HIS A 24 -2.26 -11.43 -7.43
N PRO A 25 -1.20 -11.13 -8.20
CA PRO A 25 -1.00 -9.81 -8.75
C PRO A 25 -2.21 -9.35 -9.55
N ALA A 26 -2.55 -8.07 -9.43
CA ALA A 26 -3.67 -7.43 -10.08
C ALA A 26 -3.38 -5.95 -10.35
N GLN A 27 -4.19 -5.34 -11.20
CA GLN A 27 -4.16 -3.91 -11.46
C GLN A 27 -5.57 -3.35 -11.41
N ILE A 28 -5.74 -2.18 -10.78
CA ILE A 28 -7.02 -1.47 -10.75
C ILE A 28 -6.91 -0.15 -11.50
N THR A 29 -7.94 0.19 -12.26
CA THR A 29 -8.03 1.47 -13.00
C THR A 29 -8.87 2.49 -12.24
N GLY A 30 -8.61 3.78 -12.47
CA GLY A 30 -9.32 4.87 -11.79
C GLY A 30 -8.73 5.28 -10.43
N TRP A 31 -7.58 4.70 -10.07
CA TRP A 31 -6.92 4.96 -8.78
C TRP A 31 -5.44 5.29 -8.96
N ARG A 32 -4.92 6.08 -8.03
CA ARG A 32 -3.49 6.26 -7.78
C ARG A 32 -3.20 6.08 -6.30
N ARG A 33 -1.92 6.00 -5.96
CA ARG A 33 -1.47 5.83 -4.58
C ARG A 33 -0.89 7.13 -4.07
N ALA A 34 -1.14 7.45 -2.81
CA ALA A 34 -0.58 8.65 -2.21
C ALA A 34 -0.22 8.45 -0.74
N TRP A 35 0.88 9.05 -0.32
CA TRP A 35 1.13 9.33 1.09
C TRP A 35 0.24 10.50 1.53
N ARG A 36 -0.55 10.29 2.58
CA ARG A 36 -1.47 11.29 3.14
C ARG A 36 -1.29 11.43 4.64
N HIS A 37 -1.75 12.55 5.15
CA HIS A 37 -1.69 12.93 6.55
C HIS A 37 -3.09 13.25 7.03
N VAL A 38 -3.38 12.87 8.26
CA VAL A 38 -4.67 13.13 8.89
C VAL A 38 -4.45 13.75 10.24
N GLU A 39 -5.32 14.69 10.58
CA GLU A 39 -5.27 15.35 11.88
C GLU A 39 -5.36 14.32 13.01
N GLY A 40 -4.51 14.48 14.02
CA GLY A 40 -4.41 13.52 15.14
C GLY A 40 -3.49 12.32 14.89
N ARG A 41 -2.88 12.16 13.70
CA ARG A 41 -1.89 11.12 13.44
C ARG A 41 -0.50 11.71 13.21
N GLN A 42 0.49 11.22 13.95
CA GLN A 42 1.87 11.75 13.93
C GLN A 42 2.75 11.20 12.80
N VAL A 43 2.21 10.35 11.93
CA VAL A 43 2.92 9.73 10.80
C VAL A 43 2.01 9.71 9.57
N ALA A 44 2.59 9.84 8.39
CA ALA A 44 1.88 9.66 7.13
C ALA A 44 1.43 8.19 6.97
N PHE A 45 0.40 7.98 6.16
CA PHE A 45 -0.05 6.66 5.75
C PHE A 45 -0.29 6.60 4.24
N LEU A 46 -0.33 5.40 3.70
CA LEU A 46 -0.48 5.15 2.28
C LEU A 46 -1.94 4.83 1.97
N THR A 47 -2.54 5.55 1.03
CA THR A 47 -3.93 5.33 0.60
C THR A 47 -4.05 5.29 -0.91
N ALA A 48 -5.12 4.69 -1.41
CA ALA A 48 -5.60 4.89 -2.76
C ALA A 48 -6.41 6.19 -2.83
N VAL A 49 -6.23 6.96 -3.91
CA VAL A 49 -6.97 8.19 -4.22
C VAL A 49 -7.63 8.03 -5.59
N PRO A 50 -8.87 8.52 -5.78
CA PRO A 50 -9.49 8.54 -7.10
C PRO A 50 -8.64 9.34 -8.08
N SER A 51 -8.42 8.75 -9.26
CA SER A 51 -7.64 9.34 -10.34
C SER A 51 -8.16 8.79 -11.66
N PRO A 52 -9.02 9.51 -12.39
CA PRO A 52 -9.51 9.07 -13.70
C PRO A 52 -8.35 8.69 -14.63
N GLY A 53 -8.39 7.47 -15.20
CA GLY A 53 -7.32 6.93 -16.05
C GLY A 53 -6.03 6.54 -15.31
N GLY A 54 -5.99 6.68 -13.98
CA GLY A 54 -4.90 6.19 -13.13
C GLY A 54 -4.87 4.67 -13.12
N LEU A 55 -3.67 4.11 -13.04
CA LEU A 55 -3.43 2.68 -12.90
C LEU A 55 -2.69 2.44 -11.58
N LEU A 56 -3.15 1.46 -10.83
CA LEU A 56 -2.57 1.08 -9.56
C LEU A 56 -2.34 -0.43 -9.54
N ASP A 57 -1.08 -0.83 -9.52
CA ASP A 57 -0.68 -2.21 -9.26
C ASP A 57 -1.04 -2.60 -7.81
N GLY A 58 -1.35 -3.87 -7.58
CA GLY A 58 -1.68 -4.38 -6.26
C GLY A 58 -1.90 -5.89 -6.25
N LEU A 59 -2.44 -6.41 -5.17
CA LEU A 59 -2.64 -7.83 -4.96
C LEU A 59 -4.09 -8.08 -4.61
N VAL A 60 -4.76 -8.96 -5.35
CA VAL A 60 -6.06 -9.50 -4.94
C VAL A 60 -5.84 -10.72 -4.06
N ALA A 61 -6.55 -10.79 -2.93
CA ALA A 61 -6.46 -11.92 -2.02
C ALA A 61 -7.85 -12.32 -1.49
N GLU A 62 -8.10 -13.63 -1.48
CA GLU A 62 -9.38 -14.18 -1.00
C GLU A 62 -9.57 -13.89 0.48
N VAL A 63 -10.82 -13.62 0.89
CA VAL A 63 -11.24 -13.52 2.29
C VAL A 63 -11.99 -14.80 2.67
N PRO A 64 -11.32 -15.78 3.32
CA PRO A 64 -11.91 -17.08 3.59
C PRO A 64 -13.20 -16.96 4.41
N GLY A 65 -14.24 -17.66 3.97
CA GLY A 65 -15.54 -17.66 4.65
C GLY A 65 -16.24 -16.30 4.70
N ALA A 66 -15.79 -15.31 3.91
CA ALA A 66 -16.24 -13.93 3.99
C ALA A 66 -16.02 -13.29 5.38
N ASP A 67 -15.03 -13.77 6.15
CA ASP A 67 -14.71 -13.21 7.46
C ASP A 67 -13.87 -11.92 7.32
N TRP A 68 -14.60 -10.83 7.21
CA TRP A 68 -14.05 -9.49 7.09
C TRP A 68 -13.57 -8.89 8.41
N ALA A 69 -13.93 -9.45 9.56
CA ALA A 69 -13.76 -8.80 10.86
C ALA A 69 -12.28 -8.50 11.17
N ALA A 70 -11.39 -9.45 10.89
CA ALA A 70 -9.96 -9.27 11.10
C ALA A 70 -9.35 -8.21 10.17
N LEU A 71 -9.78 -8.17 8.91
CA LEU A 71 -9.29 -7.19 7.93
C LEU A 71 -9.82 -5.78 8.23
N ASP A 72 -11.10 -5.67 8.60
CA ASP A 72 -11.72 -4.41 9.00
C ASP A 72 -11.08 -3.83 10.26
N LEU A 73 -10.71 -4.67 11.23
CA LEU A 73 -9.98 -4.22 12.41
C LEU A 73 -8.57 -3.72 12.04
N ARG A 74 -7.89 -4.40 11.11
CA ARG A 74 -6.58 -3.98 10.59
C ARG A 74 -6.66 -2.66 9.84
N GLU A 75 -7.68 -2.48 9.01
CA GLU A 75 -7.88 -1.33 8.12
C GLU A 75 -8.92 -0.32 8.66
N ARG A 76 -9.19 -0.33 9.98
CA ARG A 76 -10.26 0.42 10.66
C ARG A 76 -10.34 1.94 10.47
N HIS A 77 -9.34 2.54 9.80
CA HIS A 77 -9.30 3.97 9.47
C HIS A 77 -9.61 4.24 7.99
N TYR A 78 -9.88 3.20 7.21
CA TYR A 78 -10.25 3.27 5.81
C TYR A 78 -11.71 2.88 5.63
N LEU A 79 -12.30 3.34 4.52
CA LEU A 79 -13.60 2.90 4.05
C LEU A 79 -13.40 1.73 3.10
N ARG A 80 -14.19 0.67 3.26
CA ARG A 80 -14.28 -0.43 2.30
C ARG A 80 -15.38 -0.16 1.29
N ILE A 81 -15.03 -0.21 0.02
CA ILE A 81 -15.96 -0.12 -1.10
C ILE A 81 -15.67 -1.22 -2.12
N THR A 82 -16.63 -1.50 -3.00
CA THR A 82 -16.40 -2.36 -4.16
C THR A 82 -15.34 -1.75 -5.07
N ALA A 83 -14.36 -2.56 -5.46
CA ALA A 83 -13.31 -2.22 -6.40
C ALA A 83 -13.78 -2.54 -7.82
N GLU A 84 -14.19 -1.51 -8.55
CA GLU A 84 -14.56 -1.66 -9.96
C GLU A 84 -13.31 -1.72 -10.85
N SER A 85 -13.42 -2.42 -11.99
CA SER A 85 -12.38 -2.45 -13.04
C SER A 85 -11.01 -2.94 -12.56
N VAL A 86 -10.99 -4.06 -11.85
CA VAL A 86 -9.78 -4.77 -11.44
C VAL A 86 -9.43 -5.85 -12.46
N GLU A 87 -8.26 -5.78 -13.05
CA GLU A 87 -7.68 -6.82 -13.90
C GLU A 87 -6.88 -7.81 -13.03
N HIS A 88 -7.18 -9.10 -13.15
CA HIS A 88 -6.55 -10.16 -12.38
C HIS A 88 -6.57 -11.51 -13.11
N SER A 89 -5.76 -12.46 -12.66
CA SER A 89 -5.67 -13.82 -13.23
C SER A 89 -6.54 -14.87 -12.53
N LEU A 90 -7.47 -14.48 -11.65
CA LEU A 90 -8.39 -15.42 -11.01
C LEU A 90 -9.27 -16.10 -12.07
N GLU A 91 -9.49 -17.41 -11.94
CA GLU A 91 -10.35 -18.20 -12.82
C GLU A 91 -11.85 -18.02 -12.48
N ASP A 92 -12.13 -17.69 -11.22
CA ASP A 92 -13.48 -17.53 -10.69
C ASP A 92 -13.94 -16.08 -10.73
N GLU A 93 -15.27 -15.88 -10.76
CA GLU A 93 -15.88 -14.56 -10.53
C GLU A 93 -15.62 -14.09 -9.09
N ALA A 94 -15.04 -12.90 -8.95
CA ALA A 94 -14.56 -12.34 -7.69
C ALA A 94 -15.30 -11.05 -7.34
N ASP A 95 -15.76 -10.95 -6.09
CA ASP A 95 -16.30 -9.72 -5.50
C ASP A 95 -15.13 -9.03 -4.77
N ILE A 96 -14.53 -8.04 -5.42
CA ILE A 96 -13.29 -7.42 -4.96
C ILE A 96 -13.60 -6.12 -4.24
N GLN A 97 -13.02 -5.96 -3.06
CA GLN A 97 -13.18 -4.80 -2.21
C GLN A 97 -11.86 -4.03 -2.06
N ILE A 98 -11.90 -2.71 -2.03
CA ILE A 98 -10.72 -1.85 -1.78
C ILE A 98 -10.96 -0.99 -0.54
N TYR A 99 -9.91 -0.86 0.28
CA TYR A 99 -9.90 0.06 1.41
C TYR A 99 -9.26 1.38 0.97
N HIS A 100 -9.91 2.52 1.16
CA HIS A 100 -9.31 3.83 0.86
C HIS A 100 -9.68 4.87 1.91
N ALA A 101 -8.89 5.94 1.99
CA ALA A 101 -9.14 6.99 2.98
C ALA A 101 -10.44 7.73 2.64
N PRO A 102 -11.23 8.11 3.66
CA PRO A 102 -12.34 9.05 3.50
C PRO A 102 -11.90 10.34 2.77
N GLU A 103 -12.81 10.94 2.00
CA GLU A 103 -12.51 12.10 1.16
C GLU A 103 -12.02 13.31 1.98
N GLU A 104 -12.48 13.45 3.22
CA GLU A 104 -12.06 14.50 4.14
C GLU A 104 -10.56 14.41 4.49
N LEU A 105 -9.99 13.21 4.37
CA LEU A 105 -8.58 12.91 4.63
C LEU A 105 -7.69 13.08 3.38
N HIS A 106 -8.28 13.46 2.24
CA HIS A 106 -7.54 13.83 1.03
C HIS A 106 -7.11 15.31 1.02
N ARG A 107 -7.55 16.11 2.00
CA ARG A 107 -7.15 17.51 2.12
C ARG A 107 -5.65 17.60 2.46
N PRO A 108 -4.90 18.56 1.86
CA PRO A 108 -3.52 18.81 2.26
C PRO A 108 -3.46 19.14 3.75
N ALA A 109 -2.64 18.41 4.51
CA ALA A 109 -2.41 18.75 5.90
C ALA A 109 -1.59 20.03 6.00
N SER A 110 -1.90 20.87 6.98
CA SER A 110 -1.11 22.07 7.32
C SER A 110 0.26 21.72 7.89
N VAL A 111 0.45 20.47 8.36
CA VAL A 111 1.70 19.93 8.89
C VAL A 111 1.99 18.60 8.20
N LEU A 112 3.16 18.49 7.57
CA LEU A 112 3.64 17.23 7.02
C LEU A 112 4.21 16.38 8.16
N HIS A 113 3.54 15.27 8.45
CA HIS A 113 4.07 14.24 9.34
C HIS A 113 4.97 13.27 8.56
N PRO A 114 6.00 12.69 9.20
CA PRO A 114 6.95 11.87 8.47
C PRO A 114 6.33 10.55 8.00
N ILE A 115 6.79 10.07 6.85
CA ILE A 115 6.60 8.69 6.39
C ILE A 115 7.62 7.82 7.12
N LEU A 116 7.18 6.70 7.68
CA LEU A 116 8.08 5.74 8.32
C LEU A 116 8.87 4.96 7.27
N LEU A 117 10.20 4.94 7.38
CA LEU A 117 11.04 4.17 6.46
C LEU A 117 10.74 2.67 6.56
N SER A 118 10.50 2.17 7.77
CA SER A 118 10.07 0.78 7.99
C SER A 118 8.75 0.44 7.30
N TYR A 119 7.87 1.42 7.05
CA TYR A 119 6.65 1.18 6.26
C TYR A 119 6.96 1.14 4.76
N ILE A 120 7.79 2.05 4.25
CA ILE A 120 8.25 2.02 2.86
C ILE A 120 8.94 0.68 2.56
N ASP A 121 9.83 0.24 3.44
CA ASP A 121 10.57 -1.01 3.34
C ASP A 121 9.64 -2.23 3.16
N VAL A 122 8.59 -2.34 3.97
CA VAL A 122 7.59 -3.42 3.87
C VAL A 122 6.87 -3.41 2.54
N VAL A 123 6.45 -2.23 2.08
CA VAL A 123 5.71 -2.10 0.81
C VAL A 123 6.64 -2.47 -0.33
N VAL A 124 7.85 -1.91 -0.39
CA VAL A 124 8.82 -2.18 -1.45
C VAL A 124 9.21 -3.64 -1.50
N GLN A 125 9.40 -4.31 -0.35
CA GLN A 125 9.65 -5.75 -0.31
C GLN A 125 8.50 -6.55 -0.96
N GLY A 126 7.25 -6.19 -0.69
CA GLY A 126 6.10 -6.81 -1.35
C GLY A 126 6.11 -6.57 -2.86
N TYR A 127 6.34 -5.33 -3.29
CA TYR A 127 6.41 -4.99 -4.71
C TYR A 127 7.55 -5.69 -5.45
N LEU A 128 8.70 -5.85 -4.79
CA LEU A 128 9.82 -6.59 -5.34
C LEU A 128 9.46 -8.07 -5.52
N ALA A 129 8.80 -8.68 -4.52
CA ALA A 129 8.41 -10.08 -4.56
C ALA A 129 7.35 -10.38 -5.65
N GLU A 130 6.32 -9.53 -5.76
CA GLU A 130 5.18 -9.79 -6.64
C GLU A 130 5.39 -9.28 -8.07
N PHE A 131 6.16 -8.19 -8.26
CA PHE A 131 6.29 -7.48 -9.54
C PHE A 131 7.74 -7.24 -9.98
N GLY A 132 8.71 -7.70 -9.19
CA GLY A 132 10.13 -7.51 -9.48
C GLY A 132 10.59 -6.05 -9.43
N PRO A 133 11.83 -5.77 -9.91
CA PRO A 133 12.39 -4.42 -9.88
C PRO A 133 11.59 -3.38 -10.68
N GLN A 134 10.84 -3.80 -11.70
CA GLN A 134 9.98 -2.89 -12.45
C GLN A 134 8.78 -2.44 -11.61
N GLY A 135 8.16 -3.34 -10.84
CA GLY A 135 7.10 -2.96 -9.92
C GLY A 135 7.56 -2.01 -8.83
N VAL A 136 8.78 -2.18 -8.32
CA VAL A 136 9.38 -1.21 -7.38
C VAL A 136 9.56 0.17 -8.05
N ARG A 137 10.09 0.21 -9.27
CA ARG A 137 10.19 1.48 -10.03
C ARG A 137 8.83 2.14 -10.20
N ASN A 138 7.82 1.37 -10.59
CA ASN A 138 6.45 1.85 -10.77
C ASN A 138 5.88 2.38 -9.45
N PHE A 139 6.05 1.66 -8.34
CA PHE A 139 5.63 2.08 -7.00
C PHE A 139 6.14 3.49 -6.68
N PHE A 140 7.44 3.75 -6.84
CA PHE A 140 7.99 5.08 -6.56
C PHE A 140 7.51 6.14 -7.56
N ALA A 141 7.41 5.80 -8.85
CA ALA A 141 7.03 6.74 -9.91
C ALA A 141 5.55 7.15 -9.90
N THR A 142 4.65 6.27 -9.42
CA THR A 142 3.20 6.50 -9.44
C THR A 142 2.59 6.78 -8.07
N THR A 143 3.40 6.72 -7.01
CA THR A 143 2.98 7.14 -5.67
C THR A 143 3.22 8.64 -5.49
N ASP A 144 2.17 9.35 -5.10
CA ASP A 144 2.21 10.78 -4.82
C ASP A 144 2.53 11.04 -3.33
N GLY A 145 2.91 12.27 -2.96
CA GLY A 145 3.12 12.67 -1.56
C GLY A 145 4.53 12.41 -1.00
N TRP A 146 5.54 12.24 -1.86
CA TRP A 146 6.95 12.09 -1.47
C TRP A 146 7.61 13.37 -0.93
N ASP A 147 6.90 14.50 -0.95
CA ASP A 147 7.32 15.77 -0.34
C ASP A 147 7.29 15.72 1.20
N ALA A 148 6.59 14.75 1.79
CA ALA A 148 6.65 14.49 3.22
C ALA A 148 8.04 13.98 3.64
N PRO A 149 8.56 14.43 4.80
CA PRO A 149 9.85 13.95 5.27
C PRO A 149 9.79 12.46 5.64
N ILE A 150 10.91 11.77 5.60
CA ILE A 150 11.01 10.35 5.96
C ILE A 150 11.71 10.23 7.31
N LEU A 151 11.06 9.55 8.25
CA LEU A 151 11.69 9.17 9.50
C LEU A 151 12.43 7.84 9.29
N ASN A 152 13.76 7.87 9.43
CA ASN A 152 14.55 6.64 9.44
C ASN A 152 14.40 5.92 10.78
N ASP A 153 13.41 5.05 10.87
CA ASP A 153 13.11 4.24 12.04
C ASP A 153 13.64 2.80 11.95
N ARG A 154 14.52 2.47 11.00
CA ARG A 154 15.01 1.09 10.79
C ARG A 154 15.65 0.47 12.03
N ALA A 155 16.34 1.26 12.86
CA ALA A 155 16.98 0.77 14.09
C ALA A 155 15.97 0.45 15.20
N LYS A 156 14.77 1.03 15.15
CA LYS A 156 13.67 0.79 16.09
C LYS A 156 12.33 0.98 15.36
N PRO A 157 11.92 0.00 14.54
CA PRO A 157 10.78 0.16 13.65
C PRO A 157 9.50 0.51 14.41
N VAL A 158 8.83 1.58 13.96
CA VAL A 158 7.55 2.03 14.51
C VAL A 158 6.39 1.34 13.80
N TYR A 159 6.56 0.99 12.52
CA TYR A 159 5.53 0.27 11.79
C TYR A 159 5.35 -1.16 12.34
N SER A 160 4.15 -1.46 12.83
CA SER A 160 3.89 -2.71 13.58
C SER A 160 4.05 -3.98 12.75
N ARG A 161 4.01 -3.88 11.42
CA ARG A 161 4.18 -5.01 10.48
C ARG A 161 5.50 -4.91 9.71
N HIS A 162 6.49 -4.18 10.24
CA HIS A 162 7.83 -4.13 9.66
C HIS A 162 8.38 -5.54 9.38
N GLN A 163 9.19 -5.67 8.34
CA GLN A 163 9.83 -6.92 7.97
C GLN A 163 11.34 -6.73 8.04
N GLU A 164 12.07 -7.82 8.26
CA GLU A 164 13.51 -7.82 8.05
C GLU A 164 13.81 -7.73 6.55
N LEU A 165 14.77 -6.87 6.21
CA LEU A 165 15.24 -6.68 4.85
C LEU A 165 16.64 -7.27 4.72
N THR A 166 16.89 -7.92 3.58
CA THR A 166 18.23 -8.18 3.10
C THR A 166 18.96 -6.87 2.80
N PRO A 167 20.31 -6.86 2.81
CA PRO A 167 21.08 -5.69 2.40
C PRO A 167 20.70 -5.17 1.01
N GLU A 168 20.38 -6.07 0.07
CA GLU A 168 19.98 -5.74 -1.29
C GLU A 168 18.60 -5.06 -1.33
N GLU A 169 17.62 -5.56 -0.58
CA GLU A 169 16.30 -4.92 -0.46
C GLU A 169 16.42 -3.51 0.16
N ALA A 170 17.21 -3.35 1.23
CA ALA A 170 17.41 -2.06 1.86
C ALA A 170 18.12 -1.07 0.90
N ALA A 171 19.15 -1.53 0.19
CA ALA A 171 19.87 -0.72 -0.79
C ALA A 171 18.97 -0.29 -1.97
N LEU A 172 18.03 -1.14 -2.39
CA LEU A 172 17.04 -0.84 -3.42
C LEU A 172 16.10 0.29 -2.98
N VAL A 173 15.56 0.22 -1.76
CA VAL A 173 14.75 1.31 -1.19
C VAL A 173 15.55 2.60 -1.15
N ASP A 174 16.77 2.56 -0.60
CA ASP A 174 17.61 3.75 -0.45
C ASP A 174 17.99 4.37 -1.80
N HIS A 175 18.19 3.54 -2.83
CA HIS A 175 18.44 4.01 -4.20
C HIS A 175 17.28 4.86 -4.72
N HIS A 176 16.05 4.37 -4.59
CA HIS A 176 14.87 5.10 -5.08
C HIS A 176 14.57 6.36 -4.26
N LEU A 177 14.73 6.30 -2.94
CA LEU A 177 14.58 7.48 -2.09
C LEU A 177 15.60 8.57 -2.42
N ARG A 178 16.86 8.21 -2.66
CA ARG A 178 17.88 9.16 -3.15
C ARG A 178 17.53 9.74 -4.51
N ALA A 179 17.02 8.93 -5.44
CA ALA A 179 16.63 9.39 -6.78
C ALA A 179 15.47 10.41 -6.73
N LEU A 180 14.53 10.24 -5.79
CA LEU A 180 13.44 11.17 -5.53
C LEU A 180 13.87 12.43 -4.76
N ARG A 181 15.09 12.48 -4.22
CA ARG A 181 15.62 13.58 -3.39
C ARG A 181 14.72 13.90 -2.19
N VAL A 182 14.18 12.87 -1.56
CA VAL A 182 13.36 12.99 -0.34
C VAL A 182 14.16 13.64 0.80
N THR A 183 13.45 14.28 1.71
CA THR A 183 14.03 14.81 2.94
C THR A 183 13.92 13.77 4.06
N PHE A 184 14.94 13.68 4.92
CA PHE A 184 14.87 12.87 6.13
C PHE A 184 14.59 13.77 7.35
N ALA A 185 13.74 13.31 8.26
CA ALA A 185 13.43 13.97 9.54
C ALA A 185 14.47 13.67 10.62
#